data_AF-A0A951G1Y0-F1
#
_entry.id   AF-A0A951G1Y0-F1
#
_cell.length_a   1.000
_cell.length_b   1.000
_cell.length_c   1.000
_cell.angle_alpha   90.00
_cell.angle_beta   90.00
_cell.angle_gamma   90.00
#
_symmetry.space_group_name_H-M   'P 1'
#
loop_
_entity.id
_entity.type
_entity.pdbx_description
1 polymer ?
#
loop_
_entity_poly.entity_id
_entity_poly.type
_entity_poly.pdbx_seq_one_letter_code
_entity_poly.pdbx_strand_id
1 'polypeptide(L)' 'MPQIMVVADQEAGFGEGAVTLRERVNVSDFESEHFATQLVERLGWAVEDADHVERRPTTRHTAAGPTAQHPTASPTA' A
#
# COMPACT_ATOMS: atom_id res chain seq x y z
N MET A 1 -21.96 3.42 11.69
CA MET A 1 -21.60 4.18 10.46
C MET A 1 -20.88 3.23 9.53
N PRO A 2 -21.40 3.01 8.30
CA PRO A 2 -20.73 2.22 7.28
C PRO A 2 -19.35 2.80 6.91
N GLN A 3 -18.50 1.98 6.31
CA GLN A 3 -17.16 2.36 5.89
C GLN A 3 -16.85 1.78 4.51
N ILE A 4 -16.11 2.54 3.71
CA ILE A 4 -15.55 2.13 2.43
C ILE A 4 -14.03 2.06 2.60
N MET A 5 -13.41 1.01 2.05
CA MET A 5 -11.97 0.82 2.08
C MET A 5 -11.48 0.50 0.68
N VAL A 6 -10.46 1.22 0.21
CA VAL A 6 -9.74 0.92 -1.03
C VAL A 6 -8.39 0.36 -0.62
N VAL A 7 -8.06 -0.81 -1.16
CA VAL A 7 -6.88 -1.59 -0.82
C VAL A 7 -6.21 -1.99 -2.12
N ALA A 8 -4.89 -1.79 -2.19
CA ALA A 8 -4.05 -2.29 -3.27
C ALA A 8 -3.36 -3.58 -2.82
N ASP A 9 -3.47 -4.64 -3.63
CA ASP A 9 -2.69 -5.86 -3.38
C ASP A 9 -1.32 -5.74 -4.06
N GLN A 10 -0.25 -5.90 -3.28
CA GLN A 10 1.05 -6.16 -3.86
C GLN A 10 1.36 -7.62 -3.56
N GLU A 11 1.38 -8.45 -4.61
CA GLU A 11 1.74 -9.88 -4.56
C GLU A 11 3.18 -10.09 -4.08
N ALA A 12 3.47 -9.82 -2.81
CA ALA A 12 4.78 -10.00 -2.22
C ALA A 12 4.69 -10.16 -0.70
N GLY A 13 3.99 -11.21 -0.28
CA GLY A 13 4.17 -11.81 1.03
C GLY A 13 3.28 -11.21 2.12
N PHE A 14 2.23 -11.97 2.44
CA PHE A 14 1.61 -12.08 3.77
C PHE A 14 1.78 -10.85 4.68
N GLY A 15 1.06 -9.77 4.41
CA GLY A 15 1.01 -8.66 5.34
C GLY A 15 0.29 -7.46 4.76
N GLU A 16 -1.05 -7.52 4.76
CA GLU A 16 -1.95 -6.38 4.66
C GLU A 16 -1.74 -5.50 3.41
N GLY A 17 -2.55 -5.72 2.37
CA GLY A 17 -2.58 -4.87 1.17
C GLY A 17 -2.60 -3.39 1.55
N ALA A 18 -1.88 -2.56 0.79
CA ALA A 18 -1.73 -1.14 1.12
C ALA A 18 -3.11 -0.47 1.06
N VAL A 19 -3.65 -0.08 2.21
CA VAL A 19 -4.89 0.68 2.28
C VAL A 19 -4.63 2.09 1.75
N THR A 20 -5.20 2.43 0.60
CA THR A 20 -5.06 3.76 0.00
C THR A 20 -6.17 4.71 0.49
N LEU A 21 -7.32 4.18 0.91
CA LEU A 21 -8.40 4.95 1.49
C LEU A 21 -9.15 4.14 2.55
N ARG A 22 -9.51 4.80 3.65
CA ARG A 22 -10.48 4.32 4.62
C ARG A 22 -11.40 5.45 5.03
N GLU A 23 -12.63 5.43 4.54
CA GLU A 23 -13.60 6.51 4.74
C GLU A 23 -14.85 6.00 5.45
N ARG A 24 -15.33 6.75 6.45
CA ARG A 24 -16.64 6.51 7.06
C ARG A 24 -17.68 7.26 6.26
N VAL A 25 -18.77 6.57 5.92
CA VAL A 25 -19.87 7.14 5.13
C VAL A 25 -21.17 7.16 5.93
N ASN A 26 -21.98 8.17 5.69
CA ASN A 26 -23.33 8.33 6.20
C ASN A 26 -24.33 8.17 5.05
N VAL A 27 -25.54 7.72 5.37
CA VAL A 27 -26.66 7.68 4.40
C VAL A 27 -26.91 9.07 3.81
N SER A 28 -26.75 10.13 4.62
CA SER A 28 -26.90 11.53 4.17
C SER A 28 -25.94 11.95 3.07
N ASP A 29 -24.78 11.29 2.93
CA ASP A 29 -23.81 11.60 1.87
C ASP A 29 -24.36 11.24 0.47
N PHE A 30 -25.39 10.41 0.41
CA PHE A 30 -26.05 9.97 -0.83
C PHE A 30 -27.37 10.71 -1.10
N GLU A 31 -27.85 11.55 -0.17
CA GLU A 31 -29.11 12.27 -0.31
C GLU A 31 -28.98 13.57 -1.12
N SER A 32 -27.75 14.02 -1.38
CA SER A 32 -27.44 15.20 -2.18
C SER A 32 -26.46 14.84 -3.29
N GLU A 33 -26.76 15.30 -4.51
CA GLU A 33 -25.86 15.14 -5.66
C GLU A 33 -24.47 15.73 -5.39
N HIS A 34 -24.40 16.85 -4.67
CA HIS A 34 -23.12 17.46 -4.32
C HIS A 34 -22.29 16.55 -3.42
N PHE A 35 -22.87 16.01 -2.34
CA PHE A 35 -22.14 15.13 -1.42
C PHE A 35 -21.76 13.81 -2.08
N ALA A 36 -22.64 13.25 -2.91
CA ALA A 36 -22.37 12.05 -3.69
C ALA A 36 -21.20 12.28 -4.67
N THR A 37 -21.18 13.42 -5.37
CA THR A 37 -20.09 13.80 -6.28
C THR A 37 -18.76 13.90 -5.53
N GLN A 38 -18.73 14.59 -4.39
CA GLN A 38 -17.51 14.70 -3.58
C GLN A 38 -16.99 13.33 -3.10
N LEU A 39 -17.89 12.39 -2.76
CA LEU A 39 -17.50 11.03 -2.39
C LEU A 39 -16.89 10.27 -3.57
N VAL A 40 -17.51 10.37 -4.75
CA VAL A 40 -17.01 9.73 -5.97
C VAL A 40 -15.64 10.27 -6.38
N GLU A 41 -15.41 11.58 -6.26
CA GLU A 41 -14.09 12.19 -6.52
C GLU A 41 -13.00 11.58 -5.63
N ARG A 42 -13.25 11.48 -4.32
CA ARG A 42 -12.29 10.87 -3.38
C ARG A 42 -12.02 9.40 -3.70
N LEU A 43 -13.05 8.66 -4.09
CA LEU A 43 -12.89 7.28 -4.53
C LEU A 43 -12.06 7.18 -5.81
N GLY A 44 -12.25 8.09 -6.77
CA GLY A 44 -11.47 8.15 -7.99
C GLY A 44 -9.96 8.29 -7.73
N TRP A 45 -9.58 9.24 -6.88
CA TRP A 45 -8.17 9.42 -6.49
C TRP A 45 -7.61 8.21 -5.75
N ALA A 46 -8.37 7.63 -4.81
CA ALA A 46 -7.93 6.46 -4.05
C ALA A 46 -7.72 5.22 -4.92
N VAL A 47 -8.54 5.05 -5.97
CA VAL A 47 -8.43 3.96 -6.93
C VAL A 47 -7.24 4.17 -7.87
N GLU A 48 -7.00 5.40 -8.35
CA GLU A 48 -5.78 5.71 -9.12
C GLU A 48 -4.52 5.43 -8.30
N ASP A 49 -4.52 5.80 -7.01
CA ASP A 49 -3.41 5.50 -6.10
C ASP A 49 -3.23 3.99 -5.90
N ALA A 50 -4.33 3.24 -5.76
CA ALA A 50 -4.28 1.79 -5.61
C ALA A 50 -3.72 1.11 -6.87
N ASP A 51 -4.20 1.51 -8.04
CA ASP A 51 -3.70 1.01 -9.33
C ASP A 51 -2.21 1.31 -9.52
N HIS A 52 -1.73 2.50 -9.11
CA HIS A 52 -0.31 2.80 -9.12
C HIS A 52 0.50 1.89 -8.18
N VAL A 53 -0.05 1.52 -7.02
CA VAL A 53 0.61 0.61 -6.06
C VAL A 53 0.66 -0.81 -6.61
N GLU A 54 -0.44 -1.30 -7.20
CA GLU A 54 -0.52 -2.64 -7.79
C GLU A 54 0.42 -2.79 -9.01
N ARG A 55 0.58 -1.73 -9.80
CA ARG A 55 1.46 -1.73 -10.98
C ARG A 55 2.94 -1.55 -10.66
N ARG A 56 3.30 -1.14 -9.45
CA ARG A 56 4.71 -1.03 -9.08
C ARG A 56 5.28 -2.45 -9.07
N PRO A 57 6.32 -2.73 -9.88
CA PRO A 57 7.01 -4.00 -9.78
C PRO A 57 7.47 -4.12 -8.33
N THR A 58 7.09 -5.20 -7.65
CA THR A 58 7.67 -5.53 -6.37
C THR A 58 9.17 -5.62 -6.60
N THR A 59 9.90 -4.56 -6.27
CA THR A 59 11.32 -4.66 -6.00
C THR A 59 11.36 -5.54 -4.77
N ARG A 60 11.38 -6.85 -5.00
CA ARG A 60 11.79 -7.82 -4.02
C ARG A 60 13.17 -7.33 -3.67
N HIS A 61 13.29 -6.63 -2.55
CA HIS A 61 14.57 -6.40 -1.92
C HIS A 61 14.98 -7.81 -1.49
N THR A 62 15.49 -8.59 -2.46
CA THR A 62 16.32 -9.74 -2.21
C THR A 62 17.46 -9.17 -1.39
N ALA A 63 17.35 -9.31 -0.08
CA ALA A 63 18.49 -9.30 0.81
C ALA A 63 19.38 -10.48 0.38
N ALA A 64 20.14 -10.27 -0.69
CA ALA A 64 21.05 -11.22 -1.29
C ALA A 64 22.35 -10.49 -1.64
N GLY A 65 23.12 -10.19 -0.58
CA GLY A 65 24.58 -10.02 -0.53
C GLY A 65 25.20 -8.76 -1.17
N PRO A 66 26.46 -8.41 -0.85
CA PRO A 66 27.49 -9.25 -0.23
C PRO A 66 28.25 -8.59 0.94
N THR A 67 28.60 -9.35 1.98
CA THR A 67 29.95 -9.22 2.55
C THR A 67 30.38 -10.56 3.10
N ALA A 68 30.93 -11.36 2.19
CA ALA A 68 31.85 -12.40 2.58
C ALA A 68 33.06 -11.73 3.27
N GLN A 69 33.33 -12.20 4.48
CA GLN A 69 34.69 -12.45 4.99
C GLN A 69 35.54 -11.22 5.32
N HIS A 70 35.54 -10.85 6.59
CA HIS A 70 36.73 -10.26 7.21
C HIS A 70 37.72 -11.41 7.47
N PRO A 71 38.91 -11.46 6.82
CA PRO A 71 39.94 -12.39 7.22
C PRO A 71 40.61 -11.83 8.47
N THR A 72 40.26 -12.33 9.65
CA THR A 72 41.13 -12.16 10.82
C THR A 72 42.27 -13.17 10.72
N ALA A 73 43.29 -12.81 9.94
CA ALA A 73 44.68 -13.17 10.24
C ALA A 73 45.11 -12.28 11.41
N SER A 74 45.80 -12.71 12.47
CA SER A 74 46.83 -13.74 12.59
C SER A 74 46.93 -14.28 14.04
N PRO A 75 47.64 -15.40 14.24
CA PRO A 75 47.86 -16.07 15.52
C PRO A 75 49.16 -15.62 16.24
N THR A 76 49.29 -16.03 17.52
CA THR A 76 50.56 -16.25 18.29
C THR A 76 51.26 -14.95 18.79
N ALA A 77 51.79 -14.81 20.02
CA ALA A 77 52.14 -15.71 21.12
C ALA A 77 51.88 -15.03 22.48
#